data_AF-A0A528AKU6-F1
#
_entry.id   AF-A0A528AKU6-F1
#
_cell.length_a   1.000
_cell.length_b   1.000
_cell.length_c   1.000
_cell.angle_alpha   90.00
_cell.angle_beta   90.00
_cell.angle_gamma   90.00
#
_symmetry.space_group_name_H-M   'P 1'
#
loop_
_entity.id
_entity.type
_entity.pdbx_description
1 polymer ?
#
loop_
_entity_poly.entity_id
_entity_poly.type
_entity_poly.pdbx_seq_one_letter_code
_entity_poly.pdbx_strand_id
1 'polypeptide(L)' 'ITEQSMMRMGVGSADEALLVLANKLPVNLRNPEVVEHYRRRFPADI' A
#
# COMPACT_ATOMS: atom_id res chain seq x y z
N ILE A 1 -7.64 21.41 -4.75
CA ILE A 1 -7.83 19.97 -5.00
C ILE A 1 -9.21 19.81 -5.65
N THR A 2 -9.32 19.15 -6.80
CA THR A 2 -10.63 18.95 -7.45
C THR A 2 -11.36 17.74 -6.86
N GLU A 3 -12.68 17.68 -6.99
CA GLU A 3 -13.47 16.51 -6.57
C GLU A 3 -12.96 15.21 -7.21
N GLN A 4 -12.69 15.24 -8.52
CA GLN A 4 -12.09 14.11 -9.22
C GLN A 4 -10.73 13.71 -8.65
N SER A 5 -9.92 14.69 -8.24
CA SER A 5 -8.62 14.42 -7.61
C SER A 5 -8.79 13.78 -6.23
N MET A 6 -9.77 14.22 -5.43
CA MET A 6 -10.08 13.61 -4.13
C MET A 6 -10.57 12.18 -4.30
N MET A 7 -11.47 11.93 -5.26
CA MET A 7 -11.99 10.60 -5.54
C MET A 7 -10.88 9.62 -5.93
N ARG A 8 -10.02 10.01 -6.89
CA ARG A 8 -8.88 9.16 -7.29
C ARG A 8 -7.93 8.88 -6.14
N MET A 9 -7.66 9.88 -5.30
CA MET A 9 -6.82 9.69 -4.12
C MET A 9 -7.45 8.71 -3.12
N GLY A 10 -8.76 8.84 -2.86
CA GLY A 10 -9.49 7.96 -1.95
C GLY A 10 -9.52 6.51 -2.45
N VAL A 11 -9.90 6.30 -3.72
CA VAL A 11 -9.90 4.97 -4.35
C VAL A 11 -8.49 4.38 -4.36
N GLY A 12 -7.48 5.13 -4.80
CA GLY A 12 -6.10 4.65 -4.79
C GLY A 12 -5.59 4.31 -3.39
N SER A 13 -6.02 5.04 -2.35
CA SER A 13 -5.63 4.70 -0.97
C SER A 13 -6.30 3.40 -0.48
N ALA A 14 -7.55 3.15 -0.88
CA ALA A 14 -8.23 1.90 -0.58
C ALA A 14 -7.56 0.70 -1.28
N ASP A 15 -7.15 0.86 -2.54
CA ASP A 15 -6.44 -0.17 -3.30
C ASP A 15 -5.10 -0.54 -2.65
N GLU A 16 -4.33 0.45 -2.18
CA GLU A 16 -3.07 0.22 -1.45
C GLU A 16 -3.31 -0.54 -0.13
N ALA A 17 -4.41 -0.24 0.58
CA ALA A 17 -4.77 -0.95 1.79
C ALA A 17 -5.11 -2.42 1.52
N LEU A 18 -5.80 -2.72 0.41
CA LEU A 18 -6.08 -4.09 -0.02
C LEU A 18 -4.80 -4.88 -0.29
N LEU A 19 -3.76 -4.25 -0.86
CA LEU A 19 -2.46 -4.89 -1.03
C LEU A 19 -1.83 -5.27 0.32
N VAL A 20 -1.86 -4.36 1.30
CA VAL A 20 -1.33 -4.63 2.64
C VAL A 20 -2.07 -5.79 3.31
N LEU A 21 -3.40 -5.81 3.21
CA LEU A 21 -4.22 -6.89 3.77
C LEU A 21 -3.97 -8.24 3.09
N ALA A 22 -3.51 -8.23 1.84
CA ALA A 22 -3.10 -9.41 1.09
C ALA A 22 -1.60 -9.74 1.23
N ASN A 23 -0.92 -9.21 2.25
CA ASN A 23 0.53 -9.37 2.47
C ASN A 23 1.42 -8.95 1.27
N LYS A 24 0.92 -8.07 0.39
CA LYS A 24 1.64 -7.51 -0.75
C LYS A 24 2.21 -6.14 -0.40
N LEU A 25 3.29 -5.76 -1.07
CA LEU A 25 3.84 -4.41 -0.93
C LEU A 25 2.91 -3.39 -1.60
N PRO A 26 2.68 -2.22 -0.97
CA PRO A 26 2.05 -1.09 -1.64
C PRO A 26 2.80 -0.72 -2.93
N VAL A 27 2.08 -0.35 -3.98
CA VAL A 27 2.67 0.10 -5.25
C VAL A 27 3.40 1.42 -5.05
N ASN A 28 2.82 2.32 -4.27
CA ASN A 28 3.39 3.63 -3.97
C ASN A 28 4.26 3.62 -2.68
N LEU A 29 4.93 2.50 -2.36
CA LEU A 29 5.86 2.44 -1.23
C LEU A 29 7.02 3.42 -1.44
N ARG A 30 7.23 4.34 -0.50
CA ARG A 30 8.25 5.40 -0.59
C ARG A 30 9.52 5.15 0.19
N ASN A 31 9.44 4.28 1.19
CA ASN A 31 10.51 3.96 2.13
C ASN A 31 10.99 2.51 1.90
N PRO A 32 11.80 2.24 0.86
CA PRO A 32 12.27 0.89 0.56
C PRO A 32 13.09 0.28 1.72
N GLU A 33 13.73 1.10 2.54
CA GLU A 33 14.51 0.68 3.71
C GLU A 33 13.69 -0.04 4.78
N VAL A 34 12.36 0.14 4.81
CA VAL A 34 11.51 -0.52 5.81
C VAL A 34 10.91 -1.85 5.33
N VAL A 35 11.19 -2.27 4.10
CA VAL A 35 10.61 -3.52 3.53
C VAL A 35 10.92 -4.71 4.43
N GLU A 36 12.11 -4.79 5.00
CA GLU A 36 12.46 -5.88 5.92
C GLU A 36 11.56 -5.89 7.16
N HIS A 37 11.34 -4.73 7.78
CA HIS A 37 10.40 -4.59 8.91
C HIS A 37 8.97 -4.93 8.51
N TYR A 38 8.55 -4.52 7.31
CA TYR A 38 7.24 -4.87 6.77
C TYR A 38 7.08 -6.38 6.63
N ARG A 39 8.08 -7.09 6.08
CA ARG A 39 8.04 -8.55 5.89
C ARG A 39 8.08 -9.35 7.19
N ARG A 40 8.71 -8.82 8.24
CA ARG A 40 8.63 -9.41 9.58
C ARG A 40 7.20 -9.37 10.16
N ARG A 41 6.40 -8.36 9.80
CA ARG A 41 5.00 -8.20 10.25
C ARG A 41 4.00 -8.89 9.32
N PHE A 42 4.24 -8.82 8.01
CA PHE A 42 3.39 -9.35 6.93
C PHE A 42 4.26 -10.25 6.03
N PRO A 43 4.41 -11.53 6.40
CA PRO A 43 5.20 -12.48 5.63
C PRO A 43 4.69 -12.58 4.19
N ALA A 44 5.59 -12.69 3.22
CA ALA A 44 5.17 -12.98 1.84
C ALA A 44 4.58 -14.40 1.79
N ASP A 45 3.46 -14.55 1.09
CA ASP A 45 2.92 -15.87 0.80
C ASP A 45 3.97 -16.66 -0.01
N ILE A 46 4.15 -17.94 0.34
CA ILE A 46 5.13 -18.87 -0.29
C ILE A 46 4.58 -19.37 -1.62
#